data_AF-A0AAW9ETL4-F1
#
_entry.id   AF-A0AAW9ETL4-F1
#
_cell.length_a   1.000
_cell.length_b   1.000
_cell.length_c   1.000
_cell.angle_alpha   90.00
_cell.angle_beta   90.00
_cell.angle_gamma   90.00
#
_symmetry.space_group_name_H-M   'P 1'
#
loop_
_entity.id
_entity.type
_entity.pdbx_description
1 polymer ?
#
loop_
_entity_poly.entity_id
_entity_poly.type
_entity_poly.pdbx_seq_one_letter_code
_entity_poly.pdbx_strand_id
1 'polypeptide(L)'
;HQTGVRLLDRTTREVVLTEAGQQLAARLERLLDELNGTLREAGRVGQQLMGTVRVAASQTISAHLIPQCIADSNRRYPEIDFVLHD
;
A
#
# COMPACT_ATOMS: atom_id res chain seq x y z
N HIS A 1 30.35 -15.92 9.74
CA HIS A 1 30.24 -17.30 9.27
C HIS A 1 29.00 -17.44 8.40
N GLN A 2 29.13 -17.23 7.09
CA GLN A 2 28.01 -17.46 6.15
C GLN A 2 27.97 -18.96 5.87
N THR A 3 27.11 -19.68 6.58
CA THR A 3 26.76 -21.05 6.16
C THR A 3 26.02 -20.90 4.83
N GLY A 4 26.69 -21.23 3.73
CA GLY A 4 26.12 -21.16 2.38
C GLY A 4 24.98 -22.15 2.23
N VAL A 5 23.79 -21.76 2.65
CA VAL A 5 22.56 -22.54 2.48
C VAL A 5 22.17 -22.50 1.01
N ARG A 6 22.10 -23.66 0.37
CA ARG A 6 21.52 -23.77 -0.97
C ARG A 6 20.02 -23.56 -0.86
N LEU A 7 19.50 -22.59 -1.61
CA LEU A 7 18.07 -22.28 -1.71
C LEU A 7 17.44 -22.86 -2.98
N LEU A 8 18.28 -23.18 -3.97
CA LEU A 8 17.88 -23.64 -5.28
C LEU A 8 18.71 -24.87 -5.63
N ASP A 9 18.04 -25.94 -5.98
CA ASP A 9 18.63 -27.06 -6.70
C ASP A 9 18.44 -26.80 -8.20
N ARG A 10 19.55 -26.74 -8.92
CA ARG A 10 19.57 -26.44 -10.36
C ARG A 10 20.17 -27.61 -11.12
N THR A 11 19.48 -28.04 -12.17
CA THR A 11 20.01 -28.89 -13.23
C THR A 11 19.96 -28.14 -14.56
N THR A 12 20.41 -28.75 -15.66
CA THR A 12 20.32 -28.15 -17.00
C THR A 12 18.89 -28.06 -17.54
N ARG A 13 17.93 -28.76 -16.92
CA ARG A 13 16.52 -28.81 -17.37
C ARG A 13 15.53 -28.21 -16.39
N GLU A 14 15.88 -28.10 -15.11
CA GLU A 14 14.94 -27.71 -14.07
C GLU A 14 15.63 -26.97 -12.93
N VAL A 15 14.91 -26.02 -12.33
CA VAL A 15 15.30 -25.31 -11.11
C VAL A 15 14.18 -25.46 -10.09
N VAL A 16 14.51 -25.99 -8.92
CA VAL A 16 13.56 -26.27 -7.84
C VAL A 16 14.06 -25.62 -6.55
N LEU A 17 13.15 -25.19 -5.69
CA LEU A 17 13.50 -24.69 -4.36
C LEU A 17 13.93 -25.86 -3.47
N THR A 18 15.03 -25.69 -2.75
CA THR A 18 15.36 -26.58 -1.62
C THR A 18 14.36 -26.36 -0.49
N GLU A 19 14.35 -27.23 0.52
CA GLU A 19 13.52 -27.02 1.72
C GLU A 19 13.79 -25.65 2.38
N ALA A 20 15.07 -25.26 2.49
CA ALA A 20 15.44 -23.94 2.97
C ALA A 20 14.96 -22.81 2.04
N GLY A 21 14.99 -23.04 0.73
CA GLY A 21 14.43 -22.13 -0.28
C GLY A 21 12.92 -21.94 -0.11
N GLN A 22 12.17 -23.01 0.14
CA GLN A 22 10.73 -22.96 0.38
C GLN A 22 10.39 -22.22 1.68
N GLN A 23 11.10 -22.53 2.77
CA GLN A 23 10.91 -21.86 4.07
C GLN A 23 11.25 -20.36 4.01
N LEU A 24 12.23 -19.99 3.18
CA LEU A 24 12.58 -18.60 2.94
C LEU A 24 11.53 -17.91 2.07
N ALA A 25 11.14 -18.50 0.93
CA ALA A 25 10.14 -17.94 0.02
C ALA A 25 8.82 -17.64 0.74
N ALA A 26 8.35 -18.58 1.58
CA ALA A 26 7.13 -18.42 2.37
C ALA A 26 7.19 -17.27 3.40
N ARG A 27 8.37 -16.75 3.73
CA ARG A 27 8.56 -15.57 4.60
C ARG A 27 8.88 -14.31 3.80
N LEU A 28 9.59 -14.46 2.68
CA LEU A 28 10.09 -13.37 1.87
C LEU A 28 8.95 -12.58 1.22
N GLU A 29 7.89 -13.24 0.77
CA GLU A 29 6.70 -12.57 0.23
C GLU A 29 6.12 -11.54 1.22
N ARG A 30 5.87 -11.96 2.48
CA ARG A 30 5.35 -11.06 3.52
C ARG A 30 6.32 -9.92 3.83
N LEU A 31 7.61 -10.21 3.93
CA LEU A 31 8.62 -9.18 4.21
C LEU A 31 8.74 -8.15 3.08
N LEU A 32 8.63 -8.58 1.82
CA LEU A 32 8.63 -7.69 0.67
C LEU A 32 7.37 -6.84 0.64
N ASP A 33 6.21 -7.40 0.98
CA ASP A 33 4.96 -6.65 1.07
C ASP A 33 4.99 -5.60 2.18
N GLU A 34 5.50 -5.96 3.37
CA GLU A 34 5.70 -5.03 4.48
C GLU A 34 6.70 -3.92 4.13
N LEU A 35 7.82 -4.26 3.47
CA LEU A 35 8.80 -3.28 3.01
C LEU A 35 8.18 -2.33 1.98
N ASN A 36 7.47 -2.86 0.98
CA ASN A 36 6.77 -2.07 -0.03
C ASN A 36 5.70 -1.17 0.62
N GLY A 37 4.95 -1.68 1.61
CA GLY A 37 4.00 -0.88 2.39
C GLY A 37 4.67 0.25 3.15
N THR A 38 5.79 -0.03 3.81
CA THR A 38 6.58 0.95 4.55
C THR A 38 7.15 2.03 3.62
N LEU A 39 7.67 1.65 2.46
CA LEU A 39 8.17 2.59 1.44
C LEU A 39 7.05 3.44 0.86
N ARG A 40 5.85 2.88 0.64
CA ARG A 40 4.68 3.66 0.24
C ARG A 40 4.28 4.67 1.30
N GLU A 41 4.22 4.28 2.58
CA GLU A 41 3.88 5.23 3.65
C GLU A 41 4.98 6.29 3.83
N ALA A 42 6.25 5.92 3.76
CA ALA A 42 7.36 6.86 3.79
C ALA A 42 7.32 7.83 2.60
N GLY A 43 6.97 7.36 1.40
CA GLY A 43 6.71 8.19 0.23
C GLY A 43 5.51 9.12 0.44
N ARG A 44 4.48 8.66 1.15
CA ARG A 44 3.31 9.47 1.54
C ARG A 44 3.64 10.55 2.57
N VAL A 45 4.64 10.31 3.42
CA VAL A 45 5.19 11.33 4.34
C VAL A 45 5.94 12.44 3.57
N GLY A 46 6.47 12.13 2.38
CA GLY A 46 7.16 13.09 1.50
C GLY A 46 6.29 13.73 0.41
N GLN A 47 5.15 13.14 0.06
CA GLN A 47 4.21 13.68 -0.92
C GLN A 47 3.03 14.31 -0.20
N GLN A 48 3.03 15.63 -0.14
CA GLN A 48 1.86 16.40 0.27
C GLN A 48 0.73 16.04 -0.71
N LEU A 49 -0.30 15.33 -0.24
CA LEU A 49 -1.45 15.01 -1.07
C LEU A 49 -2.17 16.31 -1.39
N MET A 50 -2.12 16.70 -2.67
CA MET A 50 -2.68 17.94 -3.19
C MET A 50 -3.55 17.67 -4.42
N GLY A 51 -4.65 18.40 -4.58
CA GLY A 51 -5.56 18.29 -5.74
C GLY A 51 -7.04 18.21 -5.38
N THR A 52 -7.90 18.05 -6.38
CA THR A 52 -9.36 18.11 -6.20
C THR A 52 -10.02 16.73 -6.24
N VAL A 53 -10.72 16.37 -5.17
CA VAL A 53 -11.57 15.17 -5.10
C VAL A 53 -13.01 15.56 -5.42
N ARG A 54 -13.57 14.92 -6.45
CA ARG A 54 -14.97 15.09 -6.84
C ARG A 54 -15.82 13.95 -6.28
N VAL A 55 -16.83 14.28 -5.50
CA VAL A 55 -17.73 13.31 -4.87
C VAL A 55 -19.11 13.47 -5.47
N ALA A 56 -19.65 12.38 -6.02
CA ALA A 56 -21.06 12.27 -6.39
C ALA A 56 -21.76 11.38 -5.37
N ALA A 57 -22.82 11.89 -4.74
CA ALA A 57 -23.58 11.15 -3.74
C ALA A 57 -25.04 11.64 -3.73
N SER A 58 -25.97 10.77 -3.32
CA SER A 58 -27.38 11.16 -3.17
C SER A 58 -27.54 12.31 -2.18
N GLN A 59 -28.51 13.20 -2.41
CA GLN A 59 -28.92 14.31 -1.53
C GLN A 59 -28.76 14.05 -0.03
N THR A 60 -29.30 12.93 0.46
CA THR A 60 -29.23 12.58 1.90
C THR A 60 -27.80 12.38 2.39
N ILE A 61 -26.95 11.72 1.60
CA ILE A 61 -25.54 11.46 1.94
C ILE A 61 -24.72 12.75 1.82
N SER A 62 -24.97 13.51 0.75
CA SER A 62 -24.35 14.82 0.49
C SER A 62 -24.62 15.83 1.59
N ALA A 63 -25.83 15.83 2.16
CA ALA A 63 -26.23 16.74 3.24
C ALA A 63 -25.74 16.33 4.64
N HIS A 64 -25.62 15.02 4.91
CA HIS A 64 -25.41 14.54 6.29
C HIS A 64 -24.05 13.90 6.55
N LEU A 65 -23.49 13.14 5.61
CA LEU A 65 -22.28 12.35 5.84
C LEU A 65 -21.04 13.01 5.25
N ILE A 66 -21.11 13.44 3.99
CA ILE A 66 -19.92 13.97 3.29
C ILE A 66 -19.31 15.20 3.97
N PRO A 67 -20.07 16.17 4.51
CA PRO A 67 -19.49 17.33 5.18
C PRO A 67 -18.58 16.94 6.36
N GLN A 68 -18.94 15.89 7.10
CA GLN A 68 -18.14 15.38 8.22
C GLN A 68 -16.84 14.73 7.72
N CYS A 69 -16.94 13.91 6.66
CA CYS A 69 -15.77 13.30 6.04
C CYS A 69 -14.79 14.34 5.46
N ILE A 70 -15.30 15.41 4.84
CA ILE A 70 -14.47 16.51 4.32
C ILE A 70 -13.78 17.24 5.47
N ALA A 71 -14.49 17.53 6.57
CA ALA A 71 -13.91 18.23 7.72
C ALA A 71 -12.75 17.43 8.35
N ASP A 72 -12.90 16.11 8.49
CA ASP A 72 -11.84 15.25 8.99
C ASP A 72 -10.68 15.11 7.99
N SER A 73 -10.98 15.09 6.68
CA SER A 73 -9.95 15.07 5.64
C SER A 73 -9.16 16.37 5.61
N ASN A 74 -9.79 17.55 5.68
CA ASN A 74 -9.12 18.85 5.67
C ASN A 74 -8.15 19.00 6.85
N ARG A 75 -8.46 18.39 8.01
CA ARG A 75 -7.56 18.38 9.16
C ARG A 75 -6.28 17.57 8.90
N ARG A 76 -6.37 16.54 8.06
CA ARG A 76 -5.28 15.57 7.81
C ARG A 76 -4.54 15.84 6.49
N TYR A 77 -5.21 16.47 5.52
CA TYR A 77 -4.74 16.77 4.17
C TYR A 77 -5.26 18.16 3.74
N PRO A 78 -4.65 19.25 4.24
CA PRO A 78 -5.14 20.61 4.01
C PRO A 78 -5.04 21.10 2.56
N GLU A 79 -4.30 20.37 1.70
CA GLU A 79 -4.12 20.71 0.28
C GLU A 79 -5.04 19.94 -0.66
N ILE A 80 -5.97 19.14 -0.11
CA ILE A 80 -7.02 18.50 -0.90
C ILE A 80 -8.26 19.39 -0.92
N ASP A 81 -8.68 19.79 -2.11
CA ASP A 81 -9.97 20.44 -2.35
C ASP A 81 -11.06 19.39 -2.58
N PHE A 82 -12.29 19.70 -2.15
CA PHE A 82 -13.44 18.83 -2.36
C PHE A 82 -14.53 19.54 -3.14
N VAL A 83 -15.11 18.83 -4.12
CA VAL A 83 -16.27 19.31 -4.88
C VAL A 83 -17.39 18.27 -4.78
N LEU A 84 -18.52 18.70 -4.24
CA LEU A 84 -19.73 17.88 -4.15
C LEU A 84 -20.62 18.09 -5.37
N HIS A 85 -21.09 16.99 -5.94
CA HIS A 85 -22.15 16.97 -6.95
C HIS A 85 -23.27 16.06 -6.45
N ASP A 86 -24.52 16.49 -6.69
CA ASP A 86 -25.74 15.72 -6.44
C ASP A 86 -26.29 15.16 -7.75
#